data_AF-A0A7X2PGT1-F1
#
_entry.id   AF-A0A7X2PGT1-F1
#
_cell.length_a   1.000
_cell.length_b   1.000
_cell.length_c   1.000
_cell.angle_alpha   90.00
_cell.angle_beta   90.00
_cell.angle_gamma   90.00
#
_symmetry.space_group_name_H-M   'P 1'
#
loop_
_entity.id
_entity.type
_entity.pdbx_description
1 polymer ?
#
loop_
_entity_poly.entity_id
_entity_poly.type
_entity_poly.pdbx_seq_one_letter_code
_entity_poly.pdbx_strand_id
1 'polypeptide(L)'
;MIFTGEKVREEHSEPAPELGPYRRIRGIRLIPLRDLVRMKLVSFRARDEAHLKDLDEAGLITPEIESDLSPVLIERLARLRARE
;
A
#
# COMPACT_ATOMS: atom_id res chain seq x y z
N MET A 1 -11.69 -13.39 6.96
CA MET A 1 -11.75 -12.26 7.91
C MET A 1 -11.20 -11.01 7.21
N ILE A 2 -11.79 -9.84 7.45
CA ILE A 2 -11.33 -8.54 6.92
C ILE A 2 -10.98 -7.67 8.13
N PHE A 3 -9.81 -7.01 8.12
CA PHE A 3 -9.35 -6.09 9.16
C PHE A 3 -9.46 -4.65 8.65
N THR A 4 -9.88 -3.72 9.51
CA THR A 4 -10.08 -2.28 9.20
C THR A 4 -9.77 -1.46 10.43
N GLY A 5 -9.01 -0.38 10.30
CA GLY A 5 -8.69 0.50 11.44
C GLY A 5 -7.75 -0.09 12.49
N GLU A 6 -7.30 -1.33 12.30
CA GLU A 6 -6.48 -2.07 13.26
C GLU A 6 -5.27 -2.72 12.61
N LYS A 7 -4.24 -2.99 13.41
CA LYS A 7 -3.06 -3.71 12.93
C LYS A 7 -3.41 -5.18 12.68
N VAL A 8 -3.13 -5.65 11.46
CA VAL A 8 -3.30 -7.08 11.11
C VAL A 8 -2.31 -7.97 11.88
N ARG A 9 -1.13 -7.43 12.20
CA ARG A 9 -0.10 -8.08 13.01
C ARG A 9 0.51 -7.05 13.95
N GLU A 10 0.92 -7.45 15.13
CA GLU A 10 1.43 -6.54 16.16
C GLU A 10 2.68 -5.77 15.66
N GLU A 11 3.55 -6.46 14.92
CA GLU A 11 4.79 -5.91 14.35
C GLU A 11 4.57 -4.96 13.16
N HIS A 12 3.36 -4.83 12.63
CA HIS A 12 3.09 -3.86 11.57
C HIS A 12 3.29 -2.43 12.09
N SER A 13 3.89 -1.56 11.27
CA SER A 13 4.12 -0.17 11.63
C SER A 13 2.82 0.60 11.84
N GLU A 14 1.77 0.24 11.11
CA GLU A 14 0.51 0.98 11.01
C GLU A 14 -0.70 0.04 10.91
N PRO A 15 -1.90 0.50 11.30
CA PRO A 15 -3.13 -0.26 11.10
C PRO A 15 -3.47 -0.43 9.61
N ALA A 16 -4.32 -1.42 9.31
CA ALA A 16 -4.97 -1.52 8.02
C ALA A 16 -5.84 -0.27 7.77
N PRO A 17 -5.97 0.19 6.52
CA PRO A 17 -6.83 1.31 6.16
C PRO A 17 -8.27 1.07 6.60
N GLU A 18 -8.98 2.15 6.93
CA GLU A 18 -10.42 2.08 7.18
C GLU A 18 -11.19 1.73 5.90
N LEU A 19 -12.29 0.99 6.05
CA LEU A 19 -13.22 0.75 4.94
C LEU A 19 -13.99 2.03 4.61
N GLY A 20 -13.44 2.82 3.70
CA GLY A 20 -14.06 4.04 3.20
C GLY A 20 -14.95 3.86 1.96
N PRO A 21 -15.23 4.96 1.24
CA PRO A 21 -15.87 4.92 -0.07
C PRO A 21 -15.11 4.01 -1.04
N TYR A 22 -15.86 3.24 -1.83
CA TYR A 22 -15.29 2.27 -2.77
C TYR A 22 -15.91 2.45 -4.16
N ARG A 23 -15.17 1.99 -5.16
CA ARG A 23 -15.69 1.79 -6.51
C ARG A 23 -16.06 0.32 -6.71
N ARG A 24 -16.89 0.04 -7.71
CA ARG A 24 -17.19 -1.33 -8.12
C ARG A 24 -16.76 -1.57 -9.56
N ILE A 25 -16.13 -2.71 -9.82
CA ILE A 25 -15.95 -3.25 -11.17
C ILE A 25 -16.58 -4.63 -11.19
N ARG A 26 -17.53 -4.86 -12.11
CA ARG A 26 -18.26 -6.14 -12.26
C ARG A 26 -18.86 -6.63 -10.92
N GLY A 27 -19.40 -5.71 -10.12
CA GLY A 27 -20.00 -6.01 -8.81
C GLY A 27 -19.01 -6.14 -7.64
N ILE A 28 -17.70 -6.16 -7.89
CA ILE A 28 -16.66 -6.34 -6.85
C ILE A 28 -16.24 -4.98 -6.31
N ARG A 29 -16.26 -4.80 -4.99
CA ARG A 29 -15.75 -3.59 -4.33
C ARG A 29 -14.24 -3.52 -4.45
N LEU A 30 -13.72 -2.38 -4.86
CA LEU A 30 -12.30 -2.11 -5.01
C LEU A 30 -11.81 -1.21 -3.89
N ILE A 31 -10.63 -1.55 -3.39
CA ILE A 31 -9.88 -0.68 -2.50
C ILE A 31 -9.24 0.46 -3.31
N PRO A 32 -9.15 1.69 -2.78
CA PRO A 32 -8.37 2.75 -3.39
C PRO A 32 -6.90 2.33 -3.59
N LEU A 33 -6.29 2.76 -4.71
CA LEU A 33 -4.90 2.40 -5.02
C LEU A 33 -3.93 2.83 -3.92
N ARG A 34 -4.14 4.02 -3.33
CA ARG A 34 -3.32 4.54 -2.24
C ARG A 34 -3.30 3.62 -1.02
N ASP A 35 -4.45 3.02 -0.70
CA ASP A 35 -4.60 2.12 0.44
C ASP A 35 -3.95 0.77 0.13
N LEU A 36 -4.04 0.30 -1.12
CA LEU A 36 -3.32 -0.89 -1.57
C LEU A 36 -1.79 -0.69 -1.48
N VAL A 37 -1.28 0.46 -1.92
CA VAL A 37 0.15 0.81 -1.81
C VAL A 37 0.58 0.82 -0.34
N ARG A 38 -0.19 1.48 0.54
CA ARG A 38 0.06 1.50 1.99
C ARG A 38 0.10 0.11 2.58
N MET A 39 -0.90 -0.72 2.29
CA MET A 39 -0.97 -2.11 2.77
C MET A 39 0.23 -2.95 2.33
N LYS A 40 0.66 -2.80 1.07
CA LYS A 40 1.83 -3.49 0.52
C LYS A 40 3.13 -3.01 1.18
N LEU A 41 3.29 -1.70 1.38
CA LEU A 41 4.45 -1.15 2.08
C LEU A 41 4.47 -1.55 3.56
N VAL A 42 3.32 -1.66 4.24
CA VAL A 42 3.22 -2.14 5.63
C VAL A 42 3.59 -3.61 5.73
N SER A 43 3.11 -4.46 4.81
CA SER A 43 3.39 -5.90 4.84
C SER A 43 4.79 -6.25 4.33
N PHE A 44 5.30 -5.48 3.35
CA PHE A 44 6.65 -5.54 2.77
C PHE A 44 7.20 -6.96 2.53
N ARG A 45 6.38 -7.84 1.97
CA ARG A 45 6.79 -9.21 1.56
C ARG A 45 7.38 -9.15 0.15
N ALA A 46 8.18 -10.14 -0.24
CA ALA A 46 8.76 -10.21 -1.58
C ALA A 46 7.74 -10.07 -2.72
N ARG A 47 6.54 -10.64 -2.59
CA ARG A 47 5.45 -10.46 -3.58
C ARG A 47 4.89 -9.04 -3.58
N ASP A 48 4.85 -8.37 -2.44
CA ASP A 48 4.37 -6.98 -2.37
C ASP A 48 5.39 -6.04 -2.98
N GLU A 49 6.67 -6.28 -2.76
CA GLU A 49 7.76 -5.54 -3.41
C GLU A 49 7.68 -5.62 -4.93
N ALA A 50 7.55 -6.84 -5.50
CA ALA A 50 7.40 -7.00 -6.95
C ALA A 50 6.23 -6.18 -7.52
N HIS A 51 5.04 -6.28 -6.91
CA HIS A 51 3.88 -5.48 -7.35
C HIS A 51 4.07 -3.97 -7.15
N LEU A 52 4.75 -3.54 -6.09
CA LEU A 52 5.01 -2.13 -5.87
C LEU A 52 5.98 -1.58 -6.92
N LYS A 53 6.98 -2.36 -7.33
CA LYS A 53 7.90 -2.00 -8.42
C LYS A 53 7.13 -1.81 -9.73
N ASP A 54 6.28 -2.77 -10.08
CA ASP A 54 5.43 -2.67 -11.27
C ASP A 54 4.53 -1.40 -11.24
N LEU A 55 3.95 -1.07 -10.08
CA LEU A 55 3.13 0.13 -9.91
C LEU A 55 3.97 1.41 -10.01
N ASP A 56 5.18 1.43 -9.45
CA ASP A 56 6.09 2.59 -9.49
C ASP A 56 6.60 2.84 -10.91
N GLU A 57 7.04 1.80 -11.62
CA GLU A 57 7.50 1.86 -13.01
C GLU A 57 6.38 2.29 -13.97
N ALA A 58 5.13 1.92 -13.68
CA ALA A 58 3.96 2.37 -14.42
C ALA A 58 3.52 3.81 -14.07
N GLY A 59 4.20 4.49 -13.12
CA GLY A 59 3.87 5.83 -12.66
C GLY A 59 2.58 5.91 -11.84
N LEU A 60 2.13 4.78 -11.28
CA LEU A 60 0.88 4.69 -10.51
C LEU A 60 1.06 5.05 -9.03
N ILE A 61 2.29 5.00 -8.52
CA ILE A 61 2.64 5.61 -7.23
C ILE A 61 2.93 7.09 -7.49
N THR A 62 1.88 7.92 -7.45
CA THR A 62 1.98 9.35 -7.76
C THR A 62 2.57 10.15 -6.59
N PRO A 63 3.06 11.39 -6.81
CA PRO A 63 3.53 12.26 -5.73
C PRO A 63 2.49 12.48 -4.62
N GLU A 64 1.19 12.51 -4.96
CA GLU A 64 0.10 12.65 -3.99
C GLU A 64 -0.15 11.38 -3.16
N ILE A 65 0.23 10.20 -3.67
CA ILE A 65 0.23 8.97 -2.87
C ILE A 65 1.46 8.97 -1.95
N GLU A 66 2.63 9.33 -2.49
CA GLU A 66 3.89 9.36 -1.74
C GLU A 66 3.87 10.39 -0.60
N SER A 67 3.26 11.57 -0.81
CA SER A 67 3.15 12.62 0.22
C SER A 67 2.33 12.22 1.44
N ASP A 68 1.46 11.22 1.30
CA ASP A 68 0.57 10.74 2.37
C ASP A 68 1.14 9.51 3.10
N LEU A 69 2.32 9.04 2.70
CA LEU A 69 3.00 7.92 3.36
C LEU A 69 3.65 8.39 4.66
N SER A 70 3.65 7.51 5.67
CA SER A 70 4.42 7.76 6.88
C SER A 70 5.92 7.68 6.57
N PRO A 71 6.79 8.26 7.43
CA PRO A 71 8.23 8.20 7.24
C PRO A 71 8.78 6.76 7.07
N VAL A 72 8.20 5.80 7.79
CA VAL A 72 8.60 4.38 7.70
C VAL A 72 8.26 3.79 6.33
N LEU A 73 7.13 4.17 5.75
CA LEU A 73 6.73 3.68 4.43
C LEU A 73 7.48 4.39 3.30
N ILE A 74 7.83 5.66 3.48
CA ILE A 74 8.74 6.39 2.57
C ILE A 74 10.10 5.68 2.52
N GLU A 75 10.67 5.33 3.67
CA GLU A 75 11.94 4.59 3.72
C GLU A 75 11.85 3.24 2.99
N ARG A 76 10.74 2.51 3.16
CA ARG A 76 10.50 1.24 2.46
C ARG A 76 10.35 1.41 0.96
N LEU A 77 9.66 2.47 0.51
CA LEU A 77 9.54 2.81 -0.91
C LEU A 77 10.90 3.19 -1.50
N ALA A 78 11.71 3.98 -0.80
CA ALA A 78 13.08 4.29 -1.21
C ALA A 78 13.95 3.03 -1.31
N ARG A 79 13.84 2.11 -0.34
CA ARG A 79 14.54 0.82 -0.38
C ARG A 79 14.12 -0.04 -1.58
N LEU A 80 12.84 -0.01 -1.94
CA LEU A 80 12.34 -0.70 -3.13
C LEU A 80 12.96 -0.13 -4.41
N ARG A 81 12.96 1.20 -4.55
CA ARG A 81 13.53 1.91 -5.72
C ARG A 81 15.04 1.74 -5.86
N ALA A 82 15.74 1.53 -4.75
CA ALA A 82 17.19 1.29 -4.73
C ALA A 82 17.59 -0.15 -5.15
N ARG A 83 16.63 -1.06 -5.35
CA ARG A 83 16.87 -2.45 -5.76
C ARG A 83 16.73 -2.56 -7.29
N GLU A 84 17.82 -2.93 -7.95
CA GLU A 84 17.87 -3.19 -9.41
C GLU A 84 16.86 -4.25 -9.86
#